data_AF-A0A822BQ07-F1
#
_entry.id   AF-A0A822BQ07-F1
#
_cell.length_a   1.000
_cell.length_b   1.000
_cell.length_c   1.000
_cell.angle_alpha   90.00
_cell.angle_beta   90.00
_cell.angle_gamma   90.00
#
_symmetry.space_group_name_H-M   'P 1'
#
loop_
_entity.id
_entity.type
_entity.pdbx_description
1 polymer ?
#
loop_
_entity_poly.entity_id
_entity_poly.type
_entity_poly.pdbx_seq_one_letter_code
_entity_poly.pdbx_strand_id
1 'polypeptide(L)'
;FIDPIKEDNSSIRTNCKINAISSPSSWNPAQRACYYDLYMTNDINFGQASLMTGNELLSIRMHQRNPPSFRSSLPRTMNLTHGAHVYLNVSATSEYSSHVVELFELHRPEHAIFNRNTGIFQWTAIKGEHYLSIEALDKTYNLKSKHDITFAVKVIDDENTAAPGKGNNNHVNEANFIILIIGLNVLFYR
;
A
#
# COMPACT_ATOMS: atom_id res chain seq x y z
N PHE A 1 -47.88 -1.18 -16.34
CA PHE A 1 -47.03 0.02 -16.41
C PHE A 1 -47.83 1.17 -15.84
N ILE A 2 -47.54 1.56 -14.59
CA ILE A 2 -48.16 2.73 -13.97
C ILE A 2 -47.33 3.93 -14.42
N ASP A 3 -47.98 4.90 -15.04
CA ASP A 3 -47.35 6.11 -15.56
C ASP A 3 -47.09 7.09 -14.40
N PRO A 4 -45.84 7.33 -13.97
CA PRO A 4 -45.55 8.00 -12.69
C PRO A 4 -45.49 9.53 -12.80
N ILE A 5 -46.07 10.12 -13.84
CA ILE A 5 -45.94 11.56 -14.12
C ILE A 5 -47.25 12.26 -13.80
N LYS A 6 -47.54 12.51 -12.53
CA LYS A 6 -48.51 13.57 -12.13
C LYS A 6 -48.51 14.02 -10.67
N GLU A 7 -47.57 13.59 -9.85
CA GLU A 7 -47.22 14.31 -8.63
C GLU A 7 -45.88 15.00 -8.83
N ASP A 8 -45.73 16.18 -8.24
CA ASP A 8 -44.63 17.11 -8.46
C ASP A 8 -43.26 16.49 -8.12
N ASN A 9 -42.68 15.80 -9.12
CA ASN A 9 -41.34 15.21 -9.08
C ASN A 9 -40.24 16.25 -8.86
N SER A 10 -40.54 17.56 -8.85
CA SER A 10 -39.56 18.60 -8.54
C SER A 10 -39.15 18.56 -7.06
N SER A 11 -40.07 18.24 -6.14
CA SER A 11 -39.78 18.11 -4.71
C SER A 11 -38.84 16.93 -4.45
N ILE A 12 -39.08 15.79 -5.10
CA ILE A 12 -38.22 14.60 -5.01
C ILE A 12 -36.81 14.92 -5.51
N ARG A 13 -36.71 15.52 -6.70
CA ARG A 13 -35.44 15.90 -7.30
C ARG A 13 -34.66 16.88 -6.43
N THR A 14 -35.34 17.86 -5.85
CA THR A 14 -34.73 18.86 -4.96
C THR A 14 -34.15 18.20 -3.71
N ASN A 15 -34.91 17.33 -3.04
CA ASN A 15 -34.45 16.59 -1.87
C ASN A 15 -33.24 15.68 -2.18
N CYS A 16 -33.19 15.13 -3.40
CA CYS A 16 -32.10 14.28 -3.86
C CYS A 16 -30.95 15.05 -4.55
N LYS A 17 -30.96 16.39 -4.50
CA LYS A 17 -29.96 17.26 -5.16
C LYS A 17 -29.78 16.94 -6.66
N ILE A 18 -30.88 16.58 -7.33
CA ILE A 18 -30.94 16.32 -8.76
C ILE A 18 -31.36 17.61 -9.46
N ASN A 19 -30.60 18.03 -10.48
CA ASN A 19 -30.97 19.18 -11.28
C ASN A 19 -32.26 18.88 -12.07
N ALA A 20 -33.23 19.80 -12.04
CA ALA A 20 -34.53 19.66 -12.69
C ALA A 20 -34.44 19.31 -14.19
N ILE A 21 -33.42 19.82 -14.89
CA ILE A 21 -33.20 19.56 -16.32
C ILE A 21 -32.32 18.34 -16.62
N SER A 22 -31.82 17.65 -15.58
CA SER A 22 -30.93 16.49 -15.77
C SER A 22 -31.70 15.21 -16.12
N SER A 23 -31.18 14.48 -17.11
CA SER A 23 -31.68 13.16 -17.49
C SER A 23 -31.27 12.11 -16.46
N PRO A 24 -32.07 11.05 -16.21
CA PRO A 24 -31.71 9.97 -15.26
C PRO A 24 -30.33 9.34 -15.52
N SER A 25 -29.91 9.29 -16.78
CA SER A 25 -28.58 8.83 -17.20
C SER A 25 -27.43 9.66 -16.62
N SER A 26 -27.66 10.94 -16.36
CA SER A 26 -26.65 11.86 -15.78
C SER A 26 -26.58 11.84 -14.26
N TRP A 27 -27.53 11.17 -13.59
CA TRP A 27 -27.54 11.09 -12.13
C TRP A 27 -26.47 10.12 -11.64
N ASN A 28 -25.76 10.52 -10.60
CA ASN A 28 -24.84 9.61 -9.92
C ASN A 28 -25.62 8.53 -9.14
N PRO A 29 -24.96 7.43 -8.72
CA PRO A 29 -25.64 6.35 -8.00
C PRO A 29 -26.37 6.79 -6.72
N ALA A 30 -25.82 7.76 -5.97
CA ALA A 30 -26.42 8.26 -4.74
C ALA A 30 -27.72 9.04 -4.99
N GLN A 31 -27.74 9.87 -6.05
CA GLN A 31 -28.92 10.58 -6.51
C GLN A 31 -30.02 9.61 -6.97
N ARG A 32 -29.66 8.56 -7.72
CA ARG A 32 -30.63 7.53 -8.16
C ARG A 32 -31.23 6.77 -6.97
N ALA A 33 -30.40 6.37 -6.00
CA ALA A 33 -30.87 5.69 -4.79
C ALA A 33 -31.89 6.55 -4.03
N CYS A 34 -31.53 7.81 -3.72
CA CYS A 34 -32.44 8.75 -3.07
C CYS A 34 -33.76 8.92 -3.83
N TYR A 35 -33.70 9.09 -5.16
CA TYR A 35 -34.90 9.30 -5.96
C TYR A 35 -35.87 8.12 -5.87
N TYR A 36 -35.36 6.89 -6.05
CA TYR A 36 -36.21 5.70 -6.00
C TYR A 36 -36.70 5.42 -4.58
N ASP A 37 -35.85 5.60 -3.58
CA ASP A 37 -36.24 5.42 -2.18
C ASP A 37 -37.35 6.40 -1.80
N LEU A 38 -37.20 7.69 -2.11
CA LEU A 38 -38.23 8.68 -1.86
C LEU A 38 -39.51 8.41 -2.65
N TYR A 39 -39.40 8.03 -3.92
CA TYR A 39 -40.55 7.72 -4.76
C TYR A 39 -41.33 6.51 -4.24
N MET A 40 -40.65 5.50 -3.69
CA MET A 40 -41.26 4.27 -3.19
C MET A 40 -41.81 4.40 -1.75
N THR A 41 -41.17 5.20 -0.90
CA THR A 41 -41.52 5.30 0.53
C THR A 41 -42.26 6.58 0.89
N ASN A 42 -42.16 7.62 0.06
CA ASN A 42 -42.58 8.99 0.37
C ASN A 42 -41.97 9.55 1.67
N ASP A 43 -40.81 9.02 2.11
CA ASP A 43 -40.11 9.44 3.33
C ASP A 43 -38.83 10.21 2.98
N ILE A 44 -38.87 11.53 3.19
CA ILE A 44 -37.76 12.44 2.94
C ILE A 44 -36.52 12.08 3.74
N ASN A 45 -36.67 11.67 5.00
CA ASN A 45 -35.53 11.34 5.84
C ASN A 45 -34.86 10.07 5.32
N PHE A 46 -35.65 9.07 4.89
CA PHE A 46 -35.13 7.86 4.30
C PHE A 46 -34.38 8.14 2.99
N GLY A 47 -34.98 8.89 2.05
CA GLY A 47 -34.33 9.25 0.80
C GLY A 47 -33.03 10.06 1.00
N GLN A 48 -33.02 11.01 1.94
CA GLN A 48 -31.82 11.79 2.26
C GLN A 48 -30.73 10.94 2.94
N ALA A 49 -31.10 9.99 3.80
CA ALA A 49 -30.16 9.04 4.38
C ALA A 49 -29.50 8.17 3.29
N SER A 50 -30.27 7.73 2.29
CA SER A 50 -29.73 7.03 1.12
C SER A 50 -28.80 7.89 0.27
N LEU A 51 -29.13 9.18 0.08
CA LEU A 51 -28.23 10.13 -0.59
C LEU A 51 -26.90 10.28 0.15
N MET A 52 -26.96 10.46 1.47
CA MET A 52 -25.77 10.61 2.32
C MET A 52 -24.91 9.35 2.28
N THR A 53 -25.51 8.20 2.52
CA THR A 53 -24.84 6.89 2.48
C THR A 53 -24.23 6.62 1.10
N GLY A 54 -24.96 6.90 0.03
CA GLY A 54 -24.47 6.71 -1.33
C GLY A 54 -23.26 7.59 -1.65
N ASN A 55 -23.26 8.85 -1.21
CA ASN A 55 -22.11 9.75 -1.39
C ASN A 55 -20.92 9.33 -0.52
N GLU A 56 -21.16 8.87 0.71
CA GLU A 56 -20.12 8.34 1.59
C GLU A 56 -19.46 7.10 0.98
N LEU A 57 -20.25 6.14 0.48
CA LEU A 57 -19.73 4.95 -0.20
C LEU A 57 -18.92 5.30 -1.46
N LEU A 58 -19.35 6.32 -2.22
CA LEU A 58 -18.58 6.83 -3.35
C LEU A 58 -17.23 7.41 -2.90
N SER A 59 -17.21 8.19 -1.81
CA SER A 59 -15.97 8.74 -1.24
C SER A 59 -15.05 7.63 -0.74
N ILE A 60 -15.57 6.67 0.03
CA ILE A 60 -14.82 5.51 0.54
C ILE A 60 -14.18 4.75 -0.63
N ARG A 61 -14.97 4.46 -1.68
CA ARG A 61 -14.45 3.76 -2.87
C ARG A 61 -13.32 4.53 -3.55
N MET A 62 -13.41 5.86 -3.60
CA MET A 62 -12.34 6.68 -4.17
C MET A 62 -11.07 6.58 -3.34
N HIS A 63 -11.17 6.72 -2.01
CA HIS A 63 -10.01 6.59 -1.11
C HIS A 63 -9.35 5.21 -1.17
N GLN A 64 -10.16 4.15 -1.22
CA GLN A 64 -9.67 2.77 -1.31
C GLN A 64 -8.84 2.47 -2.56
N ARG A 65 -8.93 3.29 -3.62
CA ARG A 65 -8.09 3.14 -4.83
C ARG A 65 -6.67 3.64 -4.62
N ASN A 66 -6.44 4.44 -3.59
CA ASN A 66 -5.16 5.10 -3.33
C ASN A 66 -4.62 4.73 -1.94
N PRO A 67 -4.34 3.43 -1.67
CA PRO A 67 -3.66 3.03 -0.45
C PRO A 67 -2.21 3.56 -0.42
N PRO A 68 -1.53 3.54 0.74
CA PRO A 68 -0.13 3.90 0.84
C PRO A 68 0.74 3.15 -0.18
N SER A 69 1.74 3.81 -0.74
CA SER A 69 2.68 3.21 -1.68
C SER A 69 4.09 3.16 -1.09
N PHE A 70 4.70 1.98 -1.07
CA PHE A 70 6.12 1.84 -0.74
C PHE A 70 7.00 2.45 -1.85
N ARG A 71 8.20 2.91 -1.48
CA ARG A 71 9.18 3.40 -2.46
C ARG A 71 9.45 2.35 -3.53
N SER A 72 9.46 2.76 -4.79
CA SER A 72 9.74 1.88 -5.94
C SER A 72 11.13 1.25 -5.92
N SER A 73 12.08 1.85 -5.18
CA SER A 73 13.42 1.31 -4.97
C SER A 73 13.48 0.14 -3.99
N LEU A 74 12.41 -0.13 -3.24
CA LEU A 74 12.37 -1.25 -2.31
C LEU A 74 12.21 -2.56 -3.11
N PRO A 75 13.16 -3.50 -3.01
CA PRO A 75 13.15 -4.69 -3.85
C PRO A 75 12.00 -5.62 -3.45
N ARG A 76 11.58 -6.48 -4.38
CA ARG A 76 10.67 -7.61 -4.10
C ARG A 76 11.42 -8.92 -3.87
N THR A 77 12.63 -9.02 -4.43
CA THR A 77 13.48 -10.20 -4.31
C THR A 77 14.93 -9.75 -4.21
N MET A 78 15.70 -10.43 -3.36
CA MET A 78 17.14 -10.24 -3.23
C MET A 78 17.85 -11.59 -3.20
N ASN A 79 18.83 -11.76 -4.09
CA ASN A 79 19.74 -12.89 -4.06
C ASN A 79 20.94 -12.52 -3.19
N LEU A 80 21.24 -13.31 -2.18
CA LEU A 80 22.27 -13.03 -1.19
C LEU A 80 23.19 -14.23 -1.01
N THR A 81 24.38 -13.98 -0.48
CA THR A 81 25.27 -15.02 0.03
C THR A 81 25.06 -15.19 1.53
N HIS A 82 25.29 -16.41 2.03
CA HIS A 82 25.26 -16.69 3.45
C HIS A 82 26.23 -15.77 4.22
N GLY A 83 25.76 -15.20 5.33
CA GLY A 83 26.51 -14.23 6.13
C GLY A 83 26.43 -12.78 5.65
N ALA A 84 25.81 -12.51 4.50
CA ALA A 84 25.67 -11.14 4.00
C ALA A 84 24.84 -10.27 4.96
N HIS A 85 25.32 -9.05 5.24
CA HIS A 85 24.56 -8.08 6.02
C HIS A 85 23.60 -7.29 5.14
N VAL A 86 22.32 -7.38 5.44
CA VAL A 86 21.23 -6.69 4.77
C VAL A 86 20.85 -5.45 5.57
N TYR A 87 20.80 -4.30 4.89
CA TYR A 87 20.31 -3.05 5.44
C TYR A 87 19.30 -2.43 4.46
N LEU A 88 18.05 -2.23 4.90
CA LEU A 88 17.02 -1.60 4.08
C LEU A 88 16.42 -0.40 4.81
N ASN A 89 16.18 0.66 4.05
CA ASN A 89 15.37 1.79 4.50
C ASN A 89 13.98 1.69 3.86
N VAL A 90 13.02 1.23 4.65
CA VAL A 90 11.63 1.04 4.26
C VAL A 90 10.86 2.32 4.53
N SER A 91 10.18 2.82 3.51
CA SER A 91 9.27 3.96 3.65
C SER A 91 8.13 3.83 2.66
N ALA A 92 7.00 4.40 3.05
CA ALA A 92 5.80 4.49 2.25
C ALA A 92 5.23 5.91 2.32
N THR A 93 4.51 6.30 1.29
CA THR A 93 3.86 7.60 1.16
C THR A 93 2.38 7.41 0.91
N SER A 94 1.59 8.41 1.26
CA SER A 94 0.16 8.47 0.95
C SER A 94 -0.19 9.87 0.49
N GLU A 95 -1.14 9.98 -0.44
CA GLU A 95 -1.66 11.29 -0.87
C GLU A 95 -2.53 11.96 0.21
N TYR A 96 -2.99 11.18 1.20
CA TYR A 96 -3.89 11.67 2.26
C TYR A 96 -3.18 12.04 3.56
N SER A 97 -1.96 11.55 3.78
CA SER A 97 -1.17 11.89 4.96
C SER A 97 0.12 12.58 4.54
N SER A 98 0.16 13.90 4.78
CA SER A 98 1.31 14.74 4.47
C SER A 98 2.52 14.48 5.38
N HIS A 99 2.38 13.70 6.47
CA HIS A 99 3.41 13.65 7.50
C HIS A 99 3.86 12.27 7.99
N VAL A 100 3.02 11.23 8.14
CA VAL A 100 3.53 9.90 8.56
C VAL A 100 2.60 8.78 8.11
N VAL A 101 3.11 7.88 7.27
CA VAL A 101 2.56 6.52 7.10
C VAL A 101 3.17 5.63 8.18
N GLU A 102 2.35 4.94 8.95
CA GLU A 102 2.87 4.02 9.99
C GLU A 102 3.27 2.70 9.36
N LEU A 103 4.45 2.19 9.75
CA LEU A 103 4.96 0.90 9.30
C LEU A 103 4.76 -0.16 10.38
N PHE A 104 4.32 -1.34 9.98
CA PHE A 104 4.15 -2.50 10.83
C PHE A 104 4.88 -3.69 10.22
N GLU A 105 5.70 -4.35 11.01
CA GLU A 105 6.23 -5.66 10.64
C GLU A 105 5.13 -6.70 10.83
N LEU A 106 4.80 -7.44 9.78
CA LEU A 106 3.93 -8.61 9.87
C LEU A 106 4.73 -9.91 10.00
N HIS A 107 5.91 -9.94 9.38
CA HIS A 107 6.87 -11.05 9.48
C HIS A 107 8.27 -10.57 9.15
N ARG A 108 9.27 -11.19 9.76
CA ARG A 108 10.69 -11.00 9.45
C ARG A 108 11.45 -12.33 9.55
N PRO A 109 12.59 -12.46 8.87
CA PRO A 109 13.48 -13.61 9.06
C PRO A 109 13.98 -13.72 10.50
N GLU A 110 14.41 -14.91 10.90
CA GLU A 110 14.96 -15.13 12.23
C GLU A 110 16.14 -14.20 12.52
N HIS A 111 16.20 -13.67 13.75
CA HIS A 111 17.20 -12.71 14.23
C HIS A 111 17.27 -11.37 13.47
N ALA A 112 16.37 -11.12 12.53
CA ALA A 112 16.25 -9.80 11.91
C ALA A 112 15.71 -8.76 12.90
N ILE A 113 16.01 -7.50 12.64
CA ILE A 113 15.54 -6.34 13.42
C ILE A 113 14.84 -5.38 12.46
N PHE A 114 13.66 -4.91 12.84
CA PHE A 114 12.96 -3.83 12.14
C PHE A 114 12.56 -2.74 13.13
N ASN A 115 12.95 -1.49 12.85
CA ASN A 115 12.52 -0.33 13.61
C ASN A 115 11.40 0.41 12.87
N ARG A 116 10.16 0.21 13.32
CA ARG A 116 8.96 0.86 12.74
C ARG A 116 8.99 2.39 12.73
N ASN A 117 9.74 3.02 13.63
CA ASN A 117 9.80 4.48 13.72
C ASN A 117 10.76 5.08 12.68
N THR A 118 11.82 4.35 12.33
CA THR A 118 12.82 4.80 11.36
C THR A 118 12.69 4.11 10.00
N GLY A 119 11.91 3.02 9.91
CA GLY A 119 11.80 2.18 8.73
C GLY A 119 13.05 1.32 8.47
N ILE A 120 14.01 1.30 9.38
CA ILE A 120 15.28 0.58 9.17
C ILE A 120 15.09 -0.90 9.46
N PHE A 121 15.41 -1.73 8.46
CA PHE A 121 15.53 -3.18 8.59
C PHE A 121 17.00 -3.59 8.54
N GLN A 122 17.40 -4.49 9.44
CA GLN A 122 18.74 -5.07 9.53
C GLN A 122 18.66 -6.57 9.72
N TRP A 123 19.47 -7.32 8.97
CA TRP A 123 19.54 -8.77 9.09
C TRP A 123 20.87 -9.32 8.58
N THR A 124 21.33 -10.44 9.15
CA THR A 124 22.47 -11.20 8.63
C THR A 124 21.93 -12.46 7.97
N ALA A 125 22.21 -12.64 6.68
CA ALA A 125 21.57 -13.64 5.85
C ALA A 125 21.94 -15.07 6.26
N ILE A 126 20.92 -15.89 6.52
CA ILE A 126 21.06 -17.31 6.83
C ILE A 126 20.69 -18.11 5.57
N LYS A 127 21.33 -19.25 5.34
CA LYS A 127 21.09 -20.10 4.14
C LYS A 127 19.60 -20.43 4.00
N GLY A 128 19.11 -20.46 2.77
CA GLY A 128 17.73 -20.82 2.44
C GLY A 128 16.90 -19.65 1.91
N GLU A 129 15.59 -19.87 1.81
CA GLU A 129 14.64 -18.83 1.43
C GLU A 129 13.99 -18.22 2.67
N HIS A 130 14.01 -16.88 2.74
CA HIS A 130 13.44 -16.11 3.83
C HIS A 130 12.59 -14.98 3.27
N TYR A 131 11.75 -14.34 4.09
CA TYR A 131 11.02 -13.16 3.65
C TYR A 131 10.84 -12.13 4.75
N LEU A 132 10.64 -10.88 4.33
CA LEU A 132 10.23 -9.75 5.16
C LEU A 132 8.89 -9.26 4.62
N SER A 133 7.91 -9.09 5.50
CA SER A 133 6.58 -8.62 5.17
C SER A 133 6.24 -7.40 6.02
N ILE A 134 5.99 -6.27 5.37
CA ILE A 134 5.71 -5.00 6.03
C ILE A 134 4.36 -4.44 5.56
N GLU A 135 3.56 -3.96 6.49
CA GLU A 135 2.32 -3.22 6.25
C GLU A 135 2.56 -1.73 6.45
N ALA A 136 2.02 -0.92 5.56
CA ALA A 136 1.95 0.53 5.66
C ALA A 136 0.50 0.95 5.90
N LEU A 137 0.27 1.82 6.89
CA LEU A 137 -1.05 2.31 7.29
C LEU A 137 -1.13 3.84 7.14
N ASP A 138 -2.09 4.29 6.34
CA ASP A 138 -2.60 5.66 6.38
C ASP A 138 -3.72 5.76 7.42
N LYS A 139 -3.52 6.60 8.44
CA LYS A 139 -4.50 6.79 9.52
C LYS A 139 -5.68 7.69 9.13
N THR A 140 -5.55 8.54 8.12
CA THR A 140 -6.61 9.46 7.69
C THR A 140 -7.84 8.69 7.22
N TYR A 141 -7.62 7.63 6.43
CA TYR A 141 -8.71 6.80 5.88
C TYR A 141 -8.59 5.31 6.25
N ASN A 142 -7.72 4.95 7.19
CA ASN A 142 -7.44 3.56 7.59
C ASN A 142 -7.10 2.66 6.40
N LEU A 143 -6.30 3.18 5.46
CA LEU A 143 -5.91 2.47 4.25
C LEU A 143 -4.60 1.72 4.47
N LYS A 144 -4.56 0.48 4.01
CA LYS A 144 -3.42 -0.42 4.22
C LYS A 144 -2.83 -0.88 2.90
N SER A 145 -1.52 -1.02 2.87
CA SER A 145 -0.82 -1.74 1.81
C SER A 145 0.29 -2.60 2.38
N LYS A 146 0.69 -3.62 1.62
CA LYS A 146 1.68 -4.61 2.04
C LYS A 146 2.82 -4.65 1.03
N HIS A 147 4.04 -4.82 1.53
CA HIS A 147 5.21 -5.09 0.71
C HIS A 147 5.96 -6.29 1.25
N ASP A 148 6.15 -7.28 0.38
CA ASP A 148 6.87 -8.51 0.66
C ASP A 148 8.21 -8.50 -0.08
N ILE A 149 9.27 -8.88 0.63
CA ILE A 149 10.62 -9.04 0.10
C ILE A 149 11.07 -10.47 0.35
N THR A 150 11.34 -11.21 -0.72
CA THR A 150 11.91 -12.56 -0.64
C THR A 150 13.43 -12.50 -0.71
N PHE A 151 14.11 -13.20 0.20
CA PHE A 151 15.55 -13.37 0.21
C PHE A 151 15.89 -14.80 -0.21
N ALA A 152 16.61 -14.95 -1.32
CA ALA A 152 17.15 -16.25 -1.74
C ALA A 152 18.65 -16.28 -1.39
N VAL A 153 18.99 -17.01 -0.32
CA VAL A 153 20.36 -17.01 0.25
C VAL A 153 21.08 -18.30 -0.11
N LYS A 154 22.17 -18.18 -0.88
CA LYS A 154 23.04 -19.29 -1.28
C LYS A 154 24.33 -19.32 -0.47
N VAL A 155 24.91 -20.50 -0.32
CA VAL A 155 26.29 -20.62 0.19
C VAL A 155 27.22 -20.30 -0.99
N ILE A 156 28.30 -19.58 -0.74
CA ILE A 156 29.41 -19.54 -1.69
C ILE A 156 30.06 -20.91 -1.56
N ASP A 157 29.84 -21.79 -2.52
CA ASP A 157 30.63 -23.00 -2.60
C ASP A 157 32.04 -22.52 -2.94
N ASP A 158 32.98 -22.68 -2.00
CA ASP A 158 34.42 -22.59 -2.28
C ASP A 158 34.77 -23.76 -3.22
N GLU A 159 34.39 -23.64 -4.48
CA GLU A 159 34.73 -24.61 -5.51
C GLU A 159 36.20 -24.41 -5.90
N ASN A 160 37.10 -24.80 -4.99
CA ASN A 160 38.43 -25.29 -5.33
C ASN A 160 39.00 -26.18 -4.21
N THR A 161 38.42 -27.36 -4.00
CA THR A 161 39.07 -28.41 -3.20
C THR A 161 39.99 -29.27 -4.08
N ALA A 162 41.29 -29.13 -3.80
CA ALA A 162 42.37 -30.11 -3.97
C ALA A 162 43.02 -30.30 -5.38
N ALA A 163 44.10 -29.55 -5.61
CA ALA A 163 45.35 -30.12 -6.14
C ALA A 163 46.42 -30.05 -5.02
N PRO A 164 47.21 -31.12 -4.75
CA PRO A 164 48.25 -31.07 -3.73
C PRO A 164 49.48 -30.37 -4.32
N GLY A 165 49.59 -29.06 -4.10
CA GLY A 165 50.73 -28.25 -4.51
C GLY A 165 51.21 -27.36 -3.37
N LYS A 166 52.40 -27.67 -2.82
CA LYS A 166 53.15 -26.86 -1.86
C LYS A 166 53.19 -25.37 -2.25
N GLY A 167 53.02 -24.48 -1.27
CA GLY A 167 53.69 -23.18 -1.28
C GLY A 167 52.90 -21.97 -0.76
N ASN A 168 53.27 -21.53 0.44
CA ASN A 168 53.34 -20.15 0.95
C ASN A 168 52.12 -19.20 0.94
N ASN A 169 51.79 -18.76 2.17
CA ASN A 169 51.49 -17.39 2.60
C ASN A 169 50.65 -16.50 1.67
N ASN A 170 49.41 -16.22 2.09
CA ASN A 170 49.04 -14.88 2.54
C ASN A 170 47.61 -14.89 3.12
N HIS A 171 47.51 -14.43 4.36
CA HIS A 171 46.26 -14.05 5.00
C HIS A 171 45.74 -12.79 4.30
N VAL A 172 44.62 -12.90 3.59
CA VAL A 172 43.86 -11.73 3.12
C VAL A 172 42.43 -11.92 3.59
N ASN A 173 41.99 -11.03 4.47
CA ASN A 173 40.63 -10.96 4.99
C ASN A 173 39.65 -10.68 3.84
N GLU A 174 38.68 -11.57 3.65
CA GLU A 174 37.61 -11.35 2.69
C GLU A 174 36.61 -10.32 3.20
N ALA A 175 36.16 -9.49 2.26
CA ALA A 175 35.40 -8.28 2.47
C ALA A 175 33.98 -8.56 2.98
N ASN A 176 33.63 -7.96 4.12
CA ASN A 176 32.24 -7.72 4.52
C ASN A 176 31.61 -6.75 3.51
N PHE A 177 30.90 -7.28 2.50
CA PHE A 177 30.10 -6.47 1.59
C PHE A 177 28.85 -5.97 2.34
N ILE A 178 28.85 -4.70 2.72
CA ILE A 178 27.64 -3.99 3.15
C ILE A 178 26.93 -3.51 1.88
N ILE A 179 25.80 -4.12 1.52
CA ILE A 179 24.94 -3.59 0.45
C ILE A 179 24.11 -2.46 1.06
N LEU A 180 24.53 -1.23 0.82
CA LEU A 180 23.84 -0.02 1.27
C LEU A 180 23.05 0.59 0.11
N ILE A 181 21.74 0.41 0.08
CA ILE A 181 20.87 1.10 -0.89
C ILE A 181 20.42 2.43 -0.27
N ILE A 182 21.20 3.49 -0.49
CA ILE A 182 20.78 4.87 -0.15
C ILE A 182 20.09 5.48 -1.37
N GLY A 183 18.78 5.73 -1.28
CA GLY A 183 18.10 6.54 -2.28
C GLY A 183 18.29 8.03 -2.00
N LEU A 184 19.16 8.71 -2.76
CA LEU A 184 19.30 10.17 -2.74
C LEU A 184 17.96 10.86 -3.03
N ASN A 185 17.53 11.77 -2.15
CA ASN A 185 16.51 12.75 -2.45
C ASN A 185 17.17 13.89 -3.26
N VAL A 186 16.87 13.98 -4.55
CA VAL A 186 17.14 15.21 -5.31
C VAL A 186 15.88 16.06 -5.21
N LEU A 187 15.90 17.03 -4.31
CA LEU A 187 14.97 18.16 -4.30
C LEU A 187 15.21 18.97 -5.58
N PHE A 188 14.28 18.92 -6.53
CA PHE A 188 14.16 19.99 -7.52
C PHE A 188 13.07 20.95 -7.04
N TYR A 189 13.50 22.08 -6.49
CA TYR A 189 12.70 23.30 -6.46
C TYR A 189 12.61 23.83 -7.90
N ARG A 190 11.40 23.95 -8.43
CA ARG A 190 11.01 25.00 -9.38
C ARG A 190 9.58 25.41 -9.11
#